data_AF-A0A9D0Q442-F1
#
_entry.id   AF-A0A9D0Q442-F1
#
_cell.length_a   1.000
_cell.length_b   1.000
_cell.length_c   1.000
_cell.angle_alpha   90.00
_cell.angle_beta   90.00
_cell.angle_gamma   90.00
#
_symmetry.space_group_name_H-M   'P 1'
#
loop_
_entity.id
_entity.type
_entity.pdbx_description
1 polymer ?
#
loop_
_entity_poly.entity_id
_entity_poly.type
_entity_poly.pdbx_seq_one_letter_code
_entity_poly.pdbx_strand_id
1 'polypeptide(L)'
;MFMFDKKSYVFIASTLLPIFCYAENTSAFESSYTSIAAKDCTLQDSNPVLEYASQYCKGFGTINVKVIEEDARQTITLKRDGEEYPLNFLPLGFSKLGTTIEWRHNKGQPDKLAGMIVRLNVSEQEKNTDKIISYLMVSKVTVDEICVVGKIRPLSKGKQNKQARLMAEQSANMPCLDLNGNENEPEFSHNKGKKIDSSSKPEYPIETDYYNQHITDARMTDSDGDGINNYDDLCPSIADPKQDDKDGDQVGDACDACPNEVAQRYSNGCLPSSEKNTDEGQLPASGRKIRDTSSNKIGD
;
A
#
# COMPACT_ATOMS: atom_id res chain seq x y z
N MET A 1 56.40 49.34 55.60
CA MET A 1 56.47 48.97 54.17
C MET A 1 56.59 47.46 54.10
N PHE A 2 55.45 46.76 54.01
CA PHE A 2 55.41 45.29 53.91
C PHE A 2 54.57 44.88 52.70
N MET A 3 55.07 43.82 52.08
CA MET A 3 54.83 43.29 50.75
C MET A 3 53.41 42.77 50.51
N PHE A 4 53.05 42.74 49.23
CA PHE A 4 51.85 42.16 48.64
C PHE A 4 51.78 40.63 48.85
N ASP A 5 50.60 40.12 49.19
CA ASP A 5 50.26 38.70 49.11
C ASP A 5 49.11 38.52 48.10
N LYS A 6 49.28 37.62 47.12
CA LYS A 6 48.34 37.39 46.02
C LYS A 6 47.28 36.37 46.43
N LYS A 7 46.02 36.79 46.56
CA LYS A 7 44.88 35.85 46.61
C LYS A 7 44.46 35.45 45.20
N SER A 8 44.60 34.16 44.91
CA SER A 8 44.05 33.49 43.72
C SER A 8 42.52 33.51 43.75
N TYR A 9 41.90 34.05 42.70
CA TYR A 9 40.48 33.87 42.42
C TYR A 9 40.34 32.86 41.28
N VAL A 10 39.82 31.67 41.61
CA VAL A 10 39.39 30.68 40.61
C VAL A 10 38.00 31.07 40.14
N PHE A 11 37.87 31.57 38.92
CA PHE A 11 36.58 31.75 38.25
C PHE A 11 36.17 30.42 37.61
N ILE A 12 35.19 29.74 38.18
CA ILE A 12 34.53 28.60 37.53
C ILE A 12 33.52 29.18 36.54
N ALA A 13 33.90 29.24 35.26
CA ALA A 13 32.99 29.56 34.18
C ALA A 13 32.07 28.35 33.94
N SER A 14 30.88 28.37 34.54
CA SER A 14 29.82 27.41 34.24
C SER A 14 29.25 27.72 32.85
N THR A 15 29.75 27.03 31.83
CA THR A 15 29.20 27.11 30.48
C THR A 15 27.90 26.32 30.43
N LEU A 16 26.77 27.02 30.47
CA LEU A 16 25.46 26.49 30.09
C LEU A 16 25.50 26.11 28.60
N LEU A 17 25.72 24.83 28.32
CA LEU A 17 25.52 24.26 26.99
C LEU A 17 24.02 24.29 26.68
N PRO A 18 23.58 24.91 25.57
CA PRO A 18 22.19 24.83 25.15
C PRO A 18 21.86 23.37 24.84
N ILE A 19 20.93 22.81 25.59
CA ILE A 19 20.34 21.51 25.29
C ILE A 19 19.52 21.71 24.01
N PHE A 20 20.10 21.35 22.88
CA PHE A 20 19.35 21.16 21.65
C PHE A 20 18.43 19.96 21.87
N CYS A 21 17.15 20.21 22.18
CA CYS A 21 16.12 19.21 22.05
C CYS A 21 15.97 18.89 20.56
N TYR A 22 16.52 17.78 20.12
CA TYR A 22 16.16 17.21 18.83
C TYR A 22 14.70 16.75 18.95
N ALA A 23 13.79 17.39 18.20
CA ALA A 23 12.48 16.83 17.98
C ALA A 23 12.67 15.59 17.11
N GLU A 24 12.64 14.40 17.71
CA GLU A 24 12.60 13.17 16.95
C GLU A 24 11.29 13.14 16.16
N ASN A 25 11.38 13.15 14.82
CA ASN A 25 10.26 12.87 13.94
C ASN A 25 9.84 11.41 14.13
N THR A 26 9.04 11.14 15.16
CA THR A 26 8.50 9.80 15.36
C THR A 26 7.37 9.55 14.37
N SER A 27 7.39 8.41 13.69
CA SER A 27 6.31 7.97 12.80
C SER A 27 4.94 8.15 13.45
N ALA A 28 4.01 8.78 12.74
CA ALA A 28 2.62 8.97 13.18
C ALA A 28 1.84 7.63 13.26
N PHE A 29 2.41 6.56 12.72
CA PHE A 29 1.81 5.23 12.66
C PHE A 29 2.66 4.15 13.35
N GLU A 30 1.98 3.15 13.89
CA GLU A 30 2.54 1.96 14.53
C GLU A 30 2.06 0.68 13.82
N SER A 31 2.81 -0.41 14.00
CA SER A 31 2.45 -1.74 13.48
C SER A 31 2.04 -2.65 14.62
N SER A 32 0.92 -3.33 14.43
CA SER A 32 0.51 -4.49 15.20
C SER A 32 0.48 -5.73 14.32
N TYR A 33 0.62 -6.92 14.91
CA TYR A 33 0.74 -8.16 14.13
C TYR A 33 -0.21 -9.24 14.64
N THR A 34 -0.85 -9.95 13.72
CA THR A 34 -1.65 -11.13 14.04
C THR A 34 -1.25 -12.31 13.16
N SER A 35 -1.43 -13.52 13.70
CA SER A 35 -1.13 -14.76 12.99
C SER A 35 -2.34 -15.24 12.20
N ILE A 36 -2.08 -15.72 10.99
CA ILE A 36 -3.01 -16.48 10.15
C ILE A 36 -2.43 -17.84 9.76
N ALA A 37 -1.43 -18.32 10.50
CA ALA A 37 -0.97 -19.70 10.36
C ALA A 37 -2.13 -20.65 10.70
N ALA A 38 -2.27 -21.75 9.95
CA ALA A 38 -3.38 -22.69 10.12
C ALA A 38 -3.58 -23.16 11.57
N LYS A 39 -2.49 -23.34 12.33
CA LYS A 39 -2.52 -23.73 13.76
C LYS A 39 -3.16 -22.69 14.69
N ASP A 40 -3.18 -21.42 14.28
CA ASP A 40 -3.70 -20.29 15.05
C ASP A 40 -5.12 -19.90 14.59
N CYS A 41 -5.70 -20.66 13.65
CA CYS A 41 -7.02 -20.45 13.07
C CYS A 41 -7.94 -21.63 13.39
N THR A 42 -9.24 -21.40 13.31
CA THR A 42 -10.28 -22.43 13.43
C THR A 42 -10.86 -22.73 12.05
N LEU A 43 -10.82 -23.99 11.62
CA LEU A 43 -11.47 -24.43 10.39
C LEU A 43 -12.98 -24.18 10.51
N GLN A 44 -13.54 -23.48 9.53
CA GLN A 44 -14.95 -23.11 9.51
C GLN A 44 -15.75 -24.02 8.57
N ASP A 45 -15.25 -24.20 7.36
CA ASP A 45 -15.92 -24.96 6.31
C ASP A 45 -14.87 -25.56 5.39
N SER A 46 -15.17 -26.72 4.82
CA SER A 46 -14.31 -27.39 3.85
C SER A 46 -15.14 -28.27 2.93
N ASN A 47 -14.88 -28.18 1.64
CA ASN A 47 -15.46 -29.06 0.65
C ASN A 47 -14.32 -29.65 -0.21
N PRO A 48 -13.92 -30.92 0.05
CA PRO A 48 -12.85 -31.56 -0.70
C PRO A 48 -13.15 -31.74 -2.19
N VAL A 49 -14.43 -31.82 -2.57
CA VAL A 49 -14.84 -31.99 -3.98
C VAL A 49 -14.69 -30.69 -4.76
N LEU A 50 -14.91 -29.55 -4.09
CA LEU A 50 -14.74 -28.22 -4.67
C LEU A 50 -13.36 -27.63 -4.39
N GLU A 51 -12.45 -28.40 -3.79
CA GLU A 51 -11.12 -27.94 -3.35
C GLU A 51 -11.18 -26.62 -2.57
N TYR A 52 -12.20 -26.52 -1.72
CA TYR A 52 -12.50 -25.33 -0.94
C TYR A 52 -12.24 -25.56 0.54
N ALA A 53 -11.63 -24.59 1.21
CA ALA A 53 -11.54 -24.52 2.65
C ALA A 53 -11.63 -23.07 3.12
N SER A 54 -12.23 -22.85 4.29
CA SER A 54 -12.19 -21.56 4.96
C SER A 54 -11.88 -21.72 6.44
N GLN A 55 -11.09 -20.80 6.97
CA GLN A 55 -10.69 -20.77 8.37
C GLN A 55 -10.81 -19.36 8.93
N TYR A 56 -11.27 -19.26 10.18
CA TYR A 56 -11.30 -18.00 10.92
C TYR A 56 -10.06 -17.86 11.79
N CYS A 57 -9.38 -16.73 11.64
CA CYS A 57 -8.18 -16.36 12.36
C CYS A 57 -8.43 -15.08 13.15
N LYS A 58 -7.68 -14.90 14.25
CA LYS A 58 -7.73 -13.66 15.04
C LYS A 58 -7.24 -12.48 14.18
N GLY A 59 -8.11 -11.50 13.96
CA GLY A 59 -7.73 -10.22 13.38
C GLY A 59 -7.37 -9.19 14.45
N PHE A 60 -7.56 -7.91 14.15
CA PHE A 60 -7.16 -6.81 15.02
C PHE A 60 -8.36 -5.94 15.42
N GLY A 61 -8.43 -5.57 16.70
CA GLY A 61 -9.58 -4.86 17.25
C GLY A 61 -10.87 -5.66 17.08
N THR A 62 -11.87 -5.06 16.44
CA THR A 62 -13.17 -5.69 16.12
C THR A 62 -13.16 -6.46 14.79
N ILE A 63 -12.05 -6.44 14.05
CA ILE A 63 -11.93 -7.10 12.75
C ILE A 63 -11.48 -8.54 12.95
N ASN A 64 -12.22 -9.47 12.35
CA ASN A 64 -11.82 -10.88 12.23
C ASN A 64 -11.35 -11.16 10.80
N VAL A 65 -10.51 -12.18 10.66
CA VAL A 65 -9.93 -12.56 9.36
C VAL A 65 -10.45 -13.93 8.99
N LYS A 66 -11.07 -14.05 7.83
CA LYS A 66 -11.41 -15.33 7.21
C LYS A 66 -10.42 -15.56 6.07
N VAL A 67 -9.60 -16.61 6.19
CA VAL A 67 -8.77 -17.07 5.08
C VAL A 67 -9.59 -18.06 4.28
N ILE A 68 -9.63 -17.87 2.97
CA ILE A 68 -10.34 -18.72 2.02
C ILE A 68 -9.29 -19.34 1.10
N GLU A 69 -9.38 -20.64 0.89
CA GLU A 69 -8.62 -21.40 -0.09
C GLU A 69 -9.61 -22.03 -1.07
N GLU A 70 -9.42 -21.81 -2.37
CA GLU A 70 -10.25 -22.37 -3.44
C GLU A 70 -9.35 -22.69 -4.63
N ASP A 71 -9.33 -23.97 -5.05
CA ASP A 71 -8.53 -24.44 -6.20
C ASP A 71 -7.06 -23.97 -6.05
N ALA A 72 -6.51 -24.30 -4.88
CA ALA A 72 -5.15 -23.98 -4.42
C ALA A 72 -4.74 -22.50 -4.48
N ARG A 73 -5.72 -21.59 -4.33
CA ARG A 73 -5.50 -20.13 -4.23
C ARG A 73 -6.04 -19.60 -2.92
N GLN A 74 -5.21 -18.86 -2.20
CA GLN A 74 -5.58 -18.26 -0.93
C GLN A 74 -5.92 -16.77 -1.07
N THR A 75 -7.02 -16.36 -0.43
CA THR A 75 -7.45 -14.96 -0.29
C THR A 75 -7.96 -14.68 1.13
N ILE A 76 -8.24 -13.42 1.43
CA ILE A 76 -8.77 -12.98 2.72
C ILE A 76 -10.13 -12.30 2.53
N THR A 77 -11.04 -12.60 3.44
CA THR A 77 -12.22 -11.80 3.72
C THR A 77 -12.09 -11.22 5.13
N LEU A 78 -12.17 -9.89 5.25
CA LEU A 78 -12.23 -9.24 6.56
C LEU A 78 -13.67 -9.21 7.04
N LYS A 79 -13.89 -9.43 8.33
CA LYS A 79 -15.22 -9.35 8.95
C LYS A 79 -15.23 -8.30 10.03
N ARG A 80 -16.09 -7.30 9.91
CA ARG A 80 -16.27 -6.23 10.90
C ARG A 80 -17.75 -6.05 11.17
N ASP A 81 -18.13 -6.08 12.45
CA ASP A 81 -19.52 -5.86 12.91
C ASP A 81 -20.57 -6.75 12.24
N GLY A 82 -20.18 -7.99 11.90
CA GLY A 82 -21.05 -8.96 11.22
C GLY A 82 -20.97 -8.93 9.69
N GLU A 83 -20.47 -7.84 9.11
CA GLU A 83 -20.33 -7.64 7.67
C GLU A 83 -19.02 -8.23 7.13
N GLU A 84 -19.06 -8.82 5.94
CA GLU A 84 -17.90 -9.41 5.25
C GLU A 84 -17.41 -8.50 4.12
N TYR A 85 -16.08 -8.36 4.03
CA TYR A 85 -15.36 -7.53 3.06
C TYR A 85 -14.32 -8.41 2.35
N PRO A 86 -14.70 -9.08 1.24
CA PRO A 86 -13.77 -9.90 0.46
C PRO A 86 -12.69 -9.04 -0.20
N LEU A 87 -11.42 -9.43 -0.04
CA LEU A 87 -10.29 -8.71 -0.64
C LEU A 87 -9.86 -9.25 -2.00
N ASN A 88 -10.33 -10.43 -2.39
CA ASN A 88 -10.22 -11.00 -3.75
C ASN A 88 -8.85 -10.80 -4.43
N PHE A 89 -7.77 -11.32 -3.84
CA PHE A 89 -6.41 -11.10 -4.36
C PHE A 89 -6.14 -11.66 -5.78
N LEU A 90 -7.06 -12.46 -6.33
CA LEU A 90 -7.16 -13.00 -7.71
C LEU A 90 -5.83 -13.07 -8.50
N PRO A 91 -4.88 -13.92 -8.09
CA PRO A 91 -3.66 -14.15 -8.86
C PRO A 91 -3.91 -15.12 -10.02
N LEU A 92 -3.17 -14.93 -11.12
CA LEU A 92 -3.20 -15.80 -12.32
C LEU A 92 -2.64 -17.22 -12.09
N GLY A 93 -2.11 -17.51 -10.89
CA GLY A 93 -1.53 -18.80 -10.52
C GLY A 93 -1.87 -19.22 -9.10
N PHE A 94 -1.26 -20.33 -8.66
CA PHE A 94 -1.41 -20.85 -7.31
C PHE A 94 -0.90 -19.83 -6.30
N SER A 95 -1.61 -19.67 -5.19
CA SER A 95 -1.27 -18.65 -4.23
C SER A 95 -1.40 -19.09 -2.79
N LYS A 96 -0.43 -18.67 -1.99
CA LYS A 96 -0.36 -18.97 -0.56
C LYS A 96 -0.03 -17.75 0.24
N LEU A 97 -0.87 -17.45 1.22
CA LEU A 97 -0.64 -16.34 2.14
C LEU A 97 0.57 -16.63 3.04
N GLY A 98 1.28 -15.57 3.39
CA GLY A 98 2.19 -15.60 4.53
C GLY A 98 1.41 -15.85 5.83
N THR A 99 2.11 -16.20 6.90
CA THR A 99 1.48 -16.57 8.18
C THR A 99 1.12 -15.38 9.06
N THR A 100 1.41 -14.15 8.62
CA THR A 100 1.30 -12.95 9.47
C THR A 100 0.67 -11.82 8.70
N ILE A 101 -0.25 -11.13 9.36
CA ILE A 101 -0.81 -9.86 8.93
C ILE A 101 -0.16 -8.75 9.75
N GLU A 102 0.28 -7.70 9.07
CA GLU A 102 0.69 -6.45 9.69
C GLU A 102 -0.46 -5.43 9.57
N TRP A 103 -0.87 -4.88 10.70
CA TRP A 103 -1.90 -3.85 10.82
C TRP A 103 -1.25 -2.51 11.10
N ARG A 104 -1.48 -1.52 10.24
CA ARG A 104 -1.02 -0.14 10.42
C ARG A 104 -2.13 0.68 11.06
N HIS A 105 -1.81 1.37 12.14
CA HIS A 105 -2.75 2.23 12.87
C HIS A 105 -2.05 3.48 13.39
N ASN A 106 -2.83 4.50 13.73
CA ASN A 106 -2.28 5.71 14.36
C ASN A 106 -1.56 5.37 15.66
N LYS A 107 -0.43 6.04 15.88
CA LYS A 107 0.41 5.86 17.06
C LYS A 107 -0.38 6.16 18.34
N GLY A 108 -0.37 5.21 19.28
CA GLY A 108 -1.15 5.30 20.52
C GLY A 108 -2.67 5.22 20.35
N GLN A 109 -3.17 4.91 19.15
CA GLN A 109 -4.59 4.81 18.83
C GLN A 109 -4.86 3.54 17.99
N PRO A 110 -4.81 2.34 18.58
CA PRO A 110 -4.97 1.07 17.85
C PRO A 110 -6.32 0.95 17.14
N ASP A 111 -7.38 1.58 17.65
CA ASP A 111 -8.71 1.55 17.00
C ASP A 111 -8.78 2.41 15.72
N LYS A 112 -7.77 3.24 15.47
CA LYS A 112 -7.64 4.06 14.25
C LYS A 112 -6.74 3.34 13.25
N LEU A 113 -7.25 2.25 12.69
CA LEU A 113 -6.61 1.53 11.59
C LEU A 113 -6.51 2.41 10.34
N ALA A 114 -5.37 2.27 9.66
CA ALA A 114 -5.11 2.86 8.35
C ALA A 114 -5.16 1.77 7.27
N GLY A 115 -4.37 0.71 7.45
CA GLY A 115 -4.28 -0.35 6.46
C GLY A 115 -3.80 -1.68 7.01
N MET A 116 -3.93 -2.70 6.15
CA MET A 116 -3.50 -4.07 6.39
C MET A 116 -2.49 -4.47 5.31
N ILE A 117 -1.43 -5.14 5.72
CA ILE A 117 -0.40 -5.67 4.82
C ILE A 117 -0.32 -7.18 5.05
N VAL A 118 -0.38 -7.96 3.96
CA VAL A 118 -0.22 -9.41 4.02
C VAL A 118 0.63 -9.89 2.85
N ARG A 119 1.49 -10.88 3.10
CA ARG A 119 2.28 -11.50 2.03
C ARG A 119 1.42 -12.47 1.24
N LEU A 120 1.53 -12.42 -0.09
CA LEU A 120 0.94 -13.40 -1.00
C LEU A 120 2.06 -13.97 -1.87
N ASN A 121 2.32 -15.26 -1.73
CA ASN A 121 3.28 -15.99 -2.55
C ASN A 121 2.54 -16.59 -3.74
N VAL A 122 2.95 -16.25 -4.96
CA VAL A 122 2.32 -16.72 -6.20
C VAL A 122 3.30 -17.58 -7.00
N SER A 123 2.80 -18.68 -7.58
CA SER A 123 3.55 -19.59 -8.45
C SER A 123 2.70 -19.95 -9.68
N GLU A 124 3.35 -20.09 -10.84
CA GLU A 124 2.72 -20.58 -12.07
C GLU A 124 2.47 -22.10 -12.04
N GLN A 125 3.14 -22.83 -11.14
CA GLN A 125 3.02 -24.28 -11.02
C GLN A 125 2.64 -24.67 -9.59
N GLU A 126 1.64 -25.55 -9.48
CA GLU A 126 1.09 -26.00 -8.18
C GLU A 126 2.13 -26.75 -7.35
N LYS A 127 2.91 -27.60 -8.04
CA LYS A 127 3.82 -28.58 -7.45
C LYS A 127 5.30 -28.20 -7.56
N ASN A 128 5.62 -27.15 -8.31
CA ASN A 128 6.98 -26.69 -8.51
C ASN A 128 7.16 -25.28 -7.94
N THR A 129 8.07 -25.16 -6.97
CA THR A 129 8.34 -23.95 -6.20
C THR A 129 9.49 -23.12 -6.75
N ASP A 130 10.07 -23.50 -7.89
CA ASP A 130 11.31 -22.89 -8.40
C ASP A 130 11.16 -21.40 -8.78
N LYS A 131 9.92 -20.91 -8.96
CA LYS A 131 9.61 -19.50 -9.22
C LYS A 131 8.42 -19.01 -8.39
N ILE A 132 8.67 -18.76 -7.10
CA ILE A 132 7.71 -18.07 -6.24
C ILE A 132 7.97 -16.57 -6.28
N ILE A 133 6.94 -15.79 -6.58
CA ILE A 133 6.95 -14.33 -6.43
C ILE A 133 6.21 -13.96 -5.15
N SER A 134 6.89 -13.31 -4.21
CA SER A 134 6.32 -12.90 -2.92
C SER A 134 5.87 -11.44 -2.94
N TYR A 135 4.59 -11.21 -3.20
CA TYR A 135 3.98 -9.88 -3.13
C TYR A 135 3.64 -9.47 -1.69
N LEU A 136 3.57 -8.17 -1.43
CA LEU A 136 2.83 -7.62 -0.28
C LEU A 136 1.54 -6.98 -0.79
N MET A 137 0.41 -7.58 -0.43
CA MET A 137 -0.90 -7.01 -0.67
C MET A 137 -1.17 -5.95 0.39
N VAL A 138 -1.56 -4.75 -0.03
CA VAL A 138 -1.90 -3.63 0.85
C VAL A 138 -3.38 -3.34 0.70
N SER A 139 -4.08 -3.30 1.82
CA SER A 139 -5.51 -2.99 1.87
C SER A 139 -5.75 -1.77 2.75
N LYS A 140 -6.63 -0.87 2.32
CA LYS A 140 -7.16 0.19 3.19
C LYS A 140 -8.16 -0.42 4.15
N VAL A 141 -8.09 -0.04 5.41
CA VAL A 141 -8.97 -0.56 6.47
C VAL A 141 -9.45 0.62 7.31
N THR A 142 -10.37 1.39 6.75
CA THR A 142 -10.95 2.57 7.40
C THR A 142 -12.33 2.22 7.97
N VAL A 143 -12.97 3.15 8.68
CA VAL A 143 -14.34 2.95 9.20
C VAL A 143 -15.38 2.81 8.07
N ASP A 144 -15.19 3.53 6.97
CA ASP A 144 -16.15 3.62 5.87
C ASP A 144 -15.90 2.59 4.77
N GLU A 145 -14.66 2.13 4.63
CA GLU A 145 -14.25 1.35 3.48
C GLU A 145 -13.09 0.39 3.78
N ILE A 146 -13.21 -0.83 3.24
CA ILE A 146 -12.20 -1.88 3.25
C ILE A 146 -12.04 -2.42 1.83
N CYS A 147 -10.83 -2.33 1.28
CA CYS A 147 -10.50 -2.92 -0.03
C CYS A 147 -8.99 -2.95 -0.27
N VAL A 148 -8.55 -3.63 -1.31
CA VAL A 148 -7.15 -3.63 -1.76
C VAL A 148 -6.84 -2.30 -2.45
N VAL A 149 -5.67 -1.73 -2.13
CA VAL A 149 -5.17 -0.48 -2.73
C VAL A 149 -3.85 -0.67 -3.46
N GLY A 150 -3.16 -1.80 -3.26
CA GLY A 150 -1.90 -2.07 -3.94
C GLY A 150 -1.38 -3.49 -3.79
N LYS A 151 -0.47 -3.84 -4.69
CA LYS A 151 0.25 -5.12 -4.77
C LYS A 151 1.73 -4.82 -4.97
N ILE A 152 2.53 -4.90 -3.92
CA ILE A 152 3.95 -4.54 -3.98
C ILE A 152 4.80 -5.76 -4.38
N ARG A 153 5.50 -5.68 -5.51
CA ARG A 153 6.47 -6.70 -5.97
C ARG A 153 7.66 -6.85 -5.01
N PRO A 154 8.39 -7.98 -5.04
CA PRO A 154 9.64 -8.12 -4.30
C PRO A 154 10.64 -7.01 -4.67
N LEU A 155 11.14 -6.28 -3.68
CA LEU A 155 12.18 -5.26 -3.86
C LEU A 155 13.45 -5.59 -3.09
N SER A 156 14.58 -5.07 -3.56
CA SER A 156 15.89 -5.28 -2.92
C SER A 156 15.99 -4.68 -1.50
N LYS A 157 16.83 -5.29 -0.64
CA LYS A 157 17.31 -4.74 0.64
C LYS A 157 16.21 -4.17 1.59
N GLY A 158 15.10 -4.88 1.75
CA GLY A 158 14.05 -4.51 2.72
C GLY A 158 13.17 -3.33 2.33
N LYS A 159 13.32 -2.80 1.10
CA LYS A 159 12.49 -1.72 0.56
C LYS A 159 11.01 -2.10 0.46
N GLN A 160 10.70 -3.37 0.16
CA GLN A 160 9.33 -3.85 -0.03
C GLN A 160 8.44 -3.57 1.19
N ASN A 161 8.91 -3.94 2.39
CA ASN A 161 8.16 -3.70 3.63
C ASN A 161 7.99 -2.21 3.91
N LYS A 162 9.01 -1.39 3.62
CA LYS A 162 8.96 0.06 3.81
C LYS A 162 7.90 0.68 2.90
N GLN A 163 7.89 0.33 1.62
CA GLN A 163 6.91 0.82 0.66
C GLN A 163 5.49 0.37 1.02
N ALA A 164 5.30 -0.90 1.38
CA ALA A 164 3.98 -1.40 1.79
C ALA A 164 3.43 -0.64 3.02
N ARG A 165 4.31 -0.27 3.97
CA ARG A 165 3.95 0.57 5.12
C ARG A 165 3.57 1.98 4.70
N LEU A 166 4.38 2.65 3.88
CA LEU A 166 4.07 3.98 3.36
C LEU A 166 2.73 4.00 2.62
N MET A 167 2.48 2.99 1.78
CA MET A 167 1.20 2.83 1.08
C MET A 167 0.05 2.59 2.06
N ALA A 168 0.22 1.74 3.07
CA ALA A 168 -0.82 1.49 4.06
C ALA A 168 -1.15 2.75 4.90
N GLU A 169 -0.15 3.57 5.20
CA GLU A 169 -0.31 4.85 5.92
C GLU A 169 -1.12 5.88 5.11
N GLN A 170 -0.93 5.89 3.79
CA GLN A 170 -1.62 6.78 2.86
C GLN A 170 -2.94 6.19 2.30
N SER A 171 -3.24 4.92 2.60
CA SER A 171 -4.28 4.14 1.94
C SER A 171 -5.69 4.71 2.09
N ALA A 172 -5.97 5.49 3.14
CA ALA A 172 -7.25 6.17 3.33
C ALA A 172 -7.59 7.15 2.19
N ASN A 173 -6.57 7.66 1.50
CA ASN A 173 -6.74 8.58 0.36
C ASN A 173 -6.64 7.88 -1.00
N MET A 174 -6.45 6.55 -1.01
CA MET A 174 -6.27 5.79 -2.25
C MET A 174 -7.58 5.18 -2.75
N PRO A 175 -7.79 5.15 -4.08
CA PRO A 175 -8.87 4.36 -4.66
C PRO A 175 -8.71 2.87 -4.34
N CYS A 176 -9.83 2.17 -4.28
CA CYS A 176 -9.79 0.71 -4.35
C CYS A 176 -9.31 0.25 -5.72
N LEU A 177 -8.44 -0.75 -5.73
CA LEU A 177 -8.15 -1.51 -6.95
C LEU A 177 -9.36 -2.37 -7.30
N ASP A 178 -9.85 -2.24 -8.53
CA ASP A 178 -10.87 -3.14 -9.05
C ASP A 178 -10.23 -4.46 -9.46
N LEU A 179 -10.38 -5.47 -8.61
CA LEU A 179 -9.87 -6.81 -8.87
C LEU A 179 -10.89 -7.68 -9.63
N ASN A 180 -12.10 -7.18 -9.94
CA ASN A 180 -13.22 -7.96 -10.51
C ASN A 180 -13.36 -7.88 -12.04
N GLY A 181 -12.38 -7.35 -12.77
CA GLY A 181 -12.29 -7.56 -14.23
C GLY A 181 -13.38 -6.91 -15.10
N ASN A 182 -13.95 -5.76 -14.71
CA ASN A 182 -14.68 -4.92 -15.68
C ASN A 182 -13.68 -3.98 -16.39
N GLU A 183 -13.48 -4.28 -17.66
CA GLU A 183 -12.72 -3.53 -18.65
C GLU A 183 -13.35 -2.17 -18.98
N ASN A 184 -12.59 -1.09 -18.75
CA ASN A 184 -12.45 0.16 -19.52
C ASN A 184 -11.78 1.20 -18.61
N GLU A 185 -10.48 1.49 -18.82
CA GLU A 185 -9.68 2.43 -18.01
C GLU A 185 -9.63 2.07 -16.50
N PRO A 186 -8.74 2.67 -15.68
CA PRO A 186 -8.88 2.59 -14.23
C PRO A 186 -10.08 3.44 -13.81
N GLU A 187 -11.30 3.00 -14.13
CA GLU A 187 -12.49 3.55 -13.49
C GLU A 187 -12.47 3.13 -12.03
N PHE A 188 -12.18 4.14 -11.20
CA PHE A 188 -12.41 4.21 -9.78
C PHE A 188 -13.61 3.33 -9.37
N SER A 189 -13.36 2.16 -8.78
CA SER A 189 -14.45 1.33 -8.28
C SER A 189 -15.07 2.05 -7.09
N HIS A 190 -16.22 2.69 -7.30
CA HIS A 190 -17.14 3.16 -6.24
C HIS A 190 -17.87 1.99 -5.55
N ASN A 191 -17.32 0.78 -5.61
CA ASN A 191 -17.81 -0.35 -4.84
C ASN A 191 -17.40 -0.18 -3.37
N LYS A 192 -18.10 0.74 -2.70
CA LYS A 192 -18.42 0.57 -1.27
C LYS A 192 -18.79 -0.88 -1.09
N GLY A 193 -18.05 -1.61 -0.25
CA GLY A 193 -18.28 -3.03 0.05
C GLY A 193 -19.77 -3.33 0.00
N LYS A 194 -20.20 -3.99 -1.08
CA LYS A 194 -21.61 -4.19 -1.37
C LYS A 194 -22.14 -5.08 -0.25
N LYS A 195 -23.17 -4.61 0.47
CA LYS A 195 -23.94 -5.42 1.42
C LYS A 195 -24.27 -6.76 0.75
N ILE A 196 -23.69 -7.85 1.24
CA ILE A 196 -24.17 -9.18 0.94
C ILE A 196 -25.03 -9.58 2.13
N ASP A 197 -26.34 -9.38 1.99
CA ASP A 197 -27.30 -9.84 2.98
C ASP A 197 -27.21 -11.37 3.08
N SER A 198 -26.82 -11.86 4.26
CA SER A 198 -26.70 -13.27 4.62
C SER A 198 -28.02 -14.08 4.56
N SER A 199 -29.12 -13.51 4.05
CA SER A 199 -30.42 -14.18 3.96
C SER A 199 -30.85 -14.59 2.54
N SER A 200 -30.08 -14.30 1.48
CA SER A 200 -30.31 -14.89 0.16
C SER A 200 -29.40 -16.08 -0.09
N LYS A 201 -29.88 -17.28 0.26
CA LYS A 201 -29.35 -18.55 -0.24
C LYS A 201 -29.40 -18.52 -1.78
N PRO A 202 -28.27 -18.63 -2.51
CA PRO A 202 -28.36 -18.77 -3.95
C PRO A 202 -28.84 -20.18 -4.26
N GLU A 203 -30.10 -20.29 -4.65
CA GLU A 203 -30.61 -21.43 -5.37
C GLU A 203 -29.98 -21.35 -6.77
N TYR A 204 -28.90 -22.09 -7.00
CA TYR A 204 -28.26 -22.20 -8.31
C TYR A 204 -28.98 -23.30 -9.11
N PRO A 205 -29.76 -22.98 -10.16
CA PRO A 205 -29.90 -23.89 -11.29
C PRO A 205 -28.63 -23.76 -12.13
N ILE A 206 -27.88 -24.85 -12.18
CA ILE A 206 -26.73 -25.08 -13.05
C ILE A 206 -27.19 -25.03 -14.52
N GLU A 207 -26.83 -23.98 -15.25
CA GLU A 207 -26.69 -24.01 -16.72
C GLU A 207 -25.24 -23.69 -17.08
N THR A 208 -24.60 -24.67 -17.72
CA THR A 208 -23.15 -24.86 -17.86
C THR A 208 -22.48 -24.08 -18.99
N ASP A 209 -23.12 -23.05 -19.55
CA ASP A 209 -22.67 -22.51 -20.85
C ASP A 209 -22.19 -21.04 -20.81
N TYR A 210 -22.18 -20.38 -19.65
CA TYR A 210 -21.71 -18.99 -19.54
C TYR A 210 -20.18 -18.84 -19.34
N TYR A 211 -19.46 -19.92 -19.03
CA TYR A 211 -18.01 -19.87 -18.74
C TYR A 211 -17.11 -19.91 -19.98
N ASN A 212 -17.66 -20.18 -21.18
CA ASN A 212 -16.84 -20.50 -22.37
C ASN A 212 -16.87 -19.46 -23.51
N GLN A 213 -17.27 -18.19 -23.32
CA GLN A 213 -17.18 -17.25 -24.45
C GLN A 213 -16.95 -15.75 -24.22
N HIS A 214 -16.70 -15.25 -23.00
CA HIS A 214 -16.48 -13.79 -22.82
C HIS A 214 -15.37 -13.45 -21.84
N ILE A 215 -14.16 -13.99 -22.04
CA ILE A 215 -12.95 -13.42 -21.45
C ILE A 215 -11.88 -13.30 -22.55
N THR A 216 -11.94 -12.20 -23.30
CA THR A 216 -10.74 -11.54 -23.81
C THR A 216 -10.40 -10.44 -22.81
N ASP A 217 -9.98 -10.81 -21.60
CA ASP A 217 -9.62 -9.83 -20.57
C ASP A 217 -8.42 -9.02 -21.07
N ALA A 218 -8.62 -7.74 -21.36
CA ALA A 218 -7.56 -6.81 -21.75
C ALA A 218 -6.40 -6.79 -20.72
N ARG A 219 -6.64 -7.20 -19.46
CA ARG A 219 -5.59 -7.34 -18.42
C ARG A 219 -4.66 -8.52 -18.65
N MET A 220 -5.13 -9.57 -19.32
CA MET A 220 -4.37 -10.77 -19.65
C MET A 220 -3.67 -10.67 -21.01
N THR A 221 -3.91 -9.59 -21.75
CA THR A 221 -3.15 -9.29 -22.96
C THR A 221 -1.81 -8.67 -22.60
N ASP A 222 -0.81 -8.98 -23.42
CA ASP A 222 0.47 -8.30 -23.46
C ASP A 222 0.38 -7.29 -24.61
N SER A 223 0.04 -6.04 -24.28
CA SER A 223 -0.32 -5.04 -25.29
C SER A 223 0.88 -4.45 -26.01
N ASP A 224 2.05 -4.44 -25.40
CA ASP A 224 3.27 -3.90 -25.98
C ASP A 224 4.27 -4.97 -26.43
N GLY A 225 4.02 -6.25 -26.11
CA GLY A 225 4.72 -7.41 -26.64
C GLY A 225 6.03 -7.70 -25.91
N ASP A 226 6.16 -7.30 -24.66
CA ASP A 226 7.39 -7.45 -23.88
C ASP A 226 7.49 -8.78 -23.11
N GLY A 227 6.42 -9.57 -23.16
CA GLY A 227 6.28 -10.86 -22.49
C GLY A 227 5.61 -10.79 -21.12
N ILE A 228 5.08 -9.62 -20.73
CA ILE A 228 4.43 -9.37 -19.44
C ILE A 228 2.99 -8.94 -19.72
N ASN A 229 2.03 -9.54 -19.02
CA ASN A 229 0.64 -9.16 -19.19
C ASN A 229 0.40 -7.75 -18.62
N ASN A 230 -0.56 -7.01 -19.17
CA ASN A 230 -0.90 -5.64 -18.77
C ASN A 230 -1.19 -5.47 -17.26
N TYR A 231 -1.64 -6.53 -16.57
CA TYR A 231 -1.89 -6.49 -15.12
C TYR A 231 -0.59 -6.50 -14.30
N ASP A 232 0.43 -7.15 -14.82
CA ASP A 232 1.74 -7.28 -14.21
C ASP A 232 2.73 -6.23 -14.75
N ASP A 233 2.47 -5.65 -15.92
CA ASP A 233 3.37 -4.70 -16.56
C ASP A 233 3.36 -3.32 -15.88
N LEU A 234 4.54 -2.87 -15.46
CA LEU A 234 4.81 -1.55 -14.90
C LEU A 234 4.66 -0.45 -15.96
N CYS A 235 4.82 -0.79 -17.23
CA CYS A 235 4.69 0.08 -18.38
C CYS A 235 3.86 -0.54 -19.53
N PRO A 236 2.53 -0.77 -19.39
CA PRO A 236 1.67 -1.50 -20.36
C PRO A 236 1.53 -0.91 -21.77
N SER A 237 2.29 0.14 -22.07
CA SER A 237 2.31 0.82 -23.35
C SER A 237 3.74 0.99 -23.90
N ILE A 238 4.76 0.53 -23.17
CA ILE A 238 6.17 0.65 -23.51
C ILE A 238 6.85 -0.68 -23.15
N ALA A 239 7.16 -1.46 -24.19
CA ALA A 239 7.78 -2.76 -24.02
C ALA A 239 9.09 -2.67 -23.24
N ASP A 240 9.10 -3.17 -22.01
CA ASP A 240 10.26 -3.23 -21.13
C ASP A 240 10.30 -4.55 -20.35
N PRO A 241 10.90 -5.61 -20.93
CA PRO A 241 10.99 -6.91 -20.28
C PRO A 241 11.78 -6.91 -18.95
N LYS A 242 12.50 -5.82 -18.62
CA LYS A 242 13.28 -5.72 -17.39
C LYS A 242 12.46 -5.24 -16.21
N GLN A 243 11.44 -4.41 -16.44
CA GLN A 243 10.56 -3.86 -15.42
C GLN A 243 11.33 -3.22 -14.26
N ASP A 244 12.37 -2.45 -14.61
CA ASP A 244 13.12 -1.69 -13.62
C ASP A 244 12.19 -0.62 -13.01
N ASP A 245 12.19 -0.49 -11.68
CA ASP A 245 11.40 0.49 -10.91
C ASP A 245 12.25 0.92 -9.72
N LYS A 246 13.03 1.97 -9.96
CA LYS A 246 14.17 2.33 -9.10
C LYS A 246 13.74 2.95 -7.78
N ASP A 247 12.73 3.82 -7.81
CA ASP A 247 12.17 4.44 -6.61
C ASP A 247 11.11 3.56 -5.95
N GLY A 248 10.53 2.60 -6.68
CA GLY A 248 9.59 1.64 -6.15
C GLY A 248 8.22 2.25 -6.03
N ASP A 249 7.70 2.88 -7.07
CA ASP A 249 6.38 3.52 -7.07
C ASP A 249 5.32 2.72 -7.87
N GLN A 250 5.75 1.63 -8.52
CA GLN A 250 5.00 0.76 -9.44
C GLN A 250 4.68 1.41 -10.79
N VAL A 251 5.47 2.40 -11.20
CA VAL A 251 5.64 2.88 -12.57
C VAL A 251 7.05 2.48 -13.00
N GLY A 252 7.18 1.85 -14.16
CA GLY A 252 8.51 1.38 -14.59
C GLY A 252 9.38 2.55 -15.03
N ASP A 253 10.69 2.47 -14.81
CA ASP A 253 11.69 3.47 -15.20
C ASP A 253 11.55 3.88 -16.70
N ALA A 254 11.02 2.98 -17.54
CA ALA A 254 10.76 3.20 -18.96
C ALA A 254 9.59 4.15 -19.26
N CYS A 255 8.59 4.22 -18.37
CA CYS A 255 7.37 5.03 -18.51
C CYS A 255 7.18 6.04 -17.37
N ASP A 256 8.11 6.10 -16.42
CA ASP A 256 8.10 7.03 -15.31
C ASP A 256 8.73 8.38 -15.71
N ALA A 257 7.99 9.48 -15.48
CA ALA A 257 8.45 10.83 -15.73
C ALA A 257 9.38 11.36 -14.61
N CYS A 258 9.37 10.74 -13.43
CA CYS A 258 10.23 11.04 -12.29
C CYS A 258 10.84 9.77 -11.65
N PRO A 259 11.78 9.04 -12.33
CA PRO A 259 12.36 7.72 -11.90
C PRO A 259 13.19 7.69 -10.61
N ASN A 260 13.12 8.73 -9.79
CA ASN A 260 13.77 8.80 -8.49
C ASN A 260 12.84 9.37 -7.40
N GLU A 261 11.56 9.60 -7.69
CA GLU A 261 10.56 10.16 -6.77
C GLU A 261 9.43 9.14 -6.59
N VAL A 262 9.14 8.73 -5.35
CA VAL A 262 8.06 7.77 -5.12
C VAL A 262 6.70 8.46 -5.32
N ALA A 263 6.07 8.31 -6.50
CA ALA A 263 4.73 8.82 -6.74
C ALA A 263 3.81 7.84 -7.47
N GLN A 264 2.51 7.89 -7.21
CA GLN A 264 1.63 6.84 -7.74
C GLN A 264 1.50 6.91 -9.27
N ARG A 265 1.16 5.76 -9.88
CA ARG A 265 0.85 5.59 -11.31
C ARG A 265 -0.05 6.68 -11.91
N TYR A 266 -1.03 7.17 -11.15
CA TYR A 266 -1.95 8.23 -11.59
C TYR A 266 -1.27 9.58 -11.84
N SER A 267 -0.03 9.74 -11.39
CA SER A 267 0.76 10.94 -11.59
C SER A 267 1.94 10.72 -12.55
N ASN A 268 1.94 9.63 -13.32
CA ASN A 268 3.06 9.20 -14.17
C ASN A 268 4.40 9.19 -13.39
N GLY A 269 4.36 8.72 -12.15
CA GLY A 269 5.50 8.64 -11.23
C GLY A 269 6.01 9.98 -10.66
N CYS A 270 5.34 11.10 -10.93
CA CYS A 270 5.72 12.40 -10.35
C CYS A 270 4.82 12.85 -9.18
N LEU A 271 5.40 13.39 -8.11
CA LEU A 271 4.59 14.05 -7.06
C LEU A 271 3.99 15.37 -7.58
N PRO A 272 2.73 15.70 -7.25
CA PRO A 272 2.17 17.01 -7.57
C PRO A 272 2.99 18.11 -6.87
N SER A 273 3.24 19.20 -7.59
CA SER A 273 4.08 20.34 -7.15
C SER A 273 3.74 20.97 -5.80
N SER A 274 2.59 20.63 -5.19
CA SER A 274 2.22 21.03 -3.83
C SER A 274 2.97 20.29 -2.72
N GLU A 275 3.65 19.18 -3.02
CA GLU A 275 4.44 18.42 -2.04
C GLU A 275 5.95 18.66 -2.14
N LYS A 276 6.40 19.46 -3.14
CA LYS A 276 7.79 19.96 -3.22
C LYS A 276 8.01 21.10 -2.22
N ASN A 277 7.74 20.88 -0.94
CA ASN A 277 8.29 21.73 0.11
C ASN A 277 9.76 21.39 0.26
N THR A 278 10.57 22.28 -0.28
CA THR A 278 12.03 22.29 -0.32
C THR A 278 12.64 22.15 1.08
N ASP A 279 13.24 21.01 1.36
CA ASP A 279 14.28 20.84 2.38
C ASP A 279 15.64 20.64 1.69
N GLU A 280 16.02 21.58 0.80
CA GLU A 280 17.42 21.80 0.47
C GLU A 280 17.68 23.31 0.44
N GLY A 281 18.39 23.77 1.47
CA GLY A 281 18.83 25.15 1.59
C GLY A 281 19.84 25.48 0.50
N GLN A 282 19.44 26.33 -0.45
CA GLN A 282 20.39 27.16 -1.20
C GLN A 282 19.72 28.48 -1.57
N LEU A 283 20.00 29.54 -0.81
CA LEU A 283 19.86 30.91 -1.32
C LEU A 283 20.80 31.07 -2.52
N PRO A 284 20.33 31.68 -3.62
CA PRO A 284 21.07 32.81 -4.11
C PRO A 284 20.18 34.04 -4.30
N ALA A 285 20.71 35.16 -3.80
CA ALA A 285 20.24 36.49 -4.11
C ALA A 285 20.45 36.81 -5.60
N SER A 286 19.43 37.35 -6.27
CA SER A 286 19.56 38.44 -7.23
C SER A 286 18.18 38.91 -7.67
N GLY A 287 17.87 40.16 -7.34
CA GLY A 287 16.56 40.76 -7.59
C GLY A 287 16.20 40.95 -9.06
N ARG A 288 14.90 41.06 -9.30
CA ARG A 288 14.34 41.83 -10.41
C ARG A 288 13.02 42.45 -9.95
N LYS A 289 13.02 43.79 -9.86
CA LYS A 289 11.87 44.66 -9.55
C LYS A 289 10.65 44.28 -10.40
N ILE A 290 9.50 44.04 -9.76
CA ILE A 290 8.20 44.19 -10.41
C ILE A 290 7.62 45.53 -9.97
N ARG A 291 7.19 46.32 -10.96
CA ARG A 291 6.65 47.67 -10.83
C ARG A 291 5.38 47.68 -9.99
N ASP A 292 5.33 48.61 -9.04
CA ASP A 292 4.11 49.13 -8.46
C ASP A 292 3.19 49.69 -9.56
N THR A 293 1.95 49.20 -9.60
CA THR A 293 0.82 49.92 -10.20
C THR A 293 -0.11 50.35 -9.09
N SER A 294 0.18 51.50 -8.48
CA SER A 294 -0.77 52.25 -7.67
C SER A 294 -0.43 53.75 -7.73
N SER A 295 -0.87 54.42 -8.79
CA SER A 295 -0.90 55.88 -8.84
C SER A 295 -2.30 56.38 -8.51
N ASN A 296 -2.40 56.95 -7.32
CA ASN A 296 -3.41 57.90 -6.84
C ASN A 296 -3.87 58.89 -7.92
N LYS A 297 -5.17 59.20 -7.93
CA LYS A 297 -5.71 60.50 -8.35
C LYS A 297 -6.86 60.93 -7.44
N ILE A 298 -6.55 61.86 -6.54
CA ILE A 298 -7.39 62.91 -5.94
C ILE A 298 -6.41 64.08 -5.80
N GLY A 299 -6.62 65.32 -6.23
CA GLY A 299 -7.67 66.03 -6.95
C GLY A 299 -7.14 67.44 -7.29
N ASP A 300 -7.86 68.18 -8.12
CA ASP A 300 -7.97 69.65 -8.17
C ASP A 300 -9.22 69.98 -9.02
#